data_AF-A0ABC8BZR2-F1
#
_entry.id   AF-A0ABC8BZR2-F1
#
_cell.length_a   1.000
_cell.length_b   1.000
_cell.length_c   1.000
_cell.angle_alpha   90.00
_cell.angle_beta   90.00
_cell.angle_gamma   90.00
#
_symmetry.space_group_name_H-M   'P 1'
#
loop_
_entity.id
_entity.type
_entity.pdbx_description
1 polymer ?
#
loop_
_entity_poly.entity_id
_entity_poly.type
_entity_poly.pdbx_seq_one_letter_code
_entity_poly.pdbx_strand_id
1 'polypeptide(L)'
;MHESAQGPRVTPAAGRTAPTPRPVPGPRSAATPRPGRPVPGPARPTPPAQRAHPAPAPAPVTPKGVPGRPENRSEPQLQLIPAPAGGALDAAEEAVDLLLESGRAPGDILVLTTGEQHPWAAHELSFGEAAYWAQQDAGDDVFFADAAAVDRAKPRPVVVVAVNGDADSTVARALPVARDRAAGLLIVCGDPETINSALGAGV
;
A
#
# COMPACT_ATOMS: atom_id res chain seq x y z
N MET A 1 -73.31 -14.67 26.37
CA MET A 1 -72.42 -15.66 25.74
C MET A 1 -71.31 -14.88 25.06
N HIS A 2 -70.13 -14.93 25.71
CA HIS A 2 -68.74 -14.61 25.29
C HIS A 2 -68.53 -13.42 24.33
N GLU A 3 -67.64 -12.47 24.62
CA GLU A 3 -66.21 -12.69 24.44
C GLU A 3 -65.42 -11.50 25.03
N SER A 4 -64.60 -11.76 26.05
CA SER A 4 -63.63 -10.78 26.56
C SER A 4 -62.29 -11.05 25.92
N ALA A 5 -61.78 -10.07 25.17
CA ALA A 5 -60.47 -10.11 24.53
C ALA A 5 -59.35 -10.11 25.58
N GLN A 6 -58.56 -11.17 25.60
CA GLN A 6 -57.39 -11.33 26.46
C GLN A 6 -56.13 -11.11 25.61
N GLY A 7 -55.60 -9.88 25.65
CA GLY A 7 -54.32 -9.54 25.03
C GLY A 7 -53.14 -10.08 25.85
N PRO A 8 -52.03 -10.51 25.20
CA PRO A 8 -50.89 -11.10 25.90
C PRO A 8 -50.09 -10.06 26.67
N ARG A 9 -49.82 -10.37 27.94
CA ARG A 9 -49.03 -9.58 28.88
C ARG A 9 -47.54 -9.86 28.64
N VAL A 10 -46.76 -8.82 28.32
CA VAL A 10 -45.30 -8.91 28.15
C VAL A 10 -44.64 -8.86 29.53
N THR A 11 -43.79 -9.85 29.83
CA THR A 11 -42.90 -9.87 31.01
C THR A 11 -41.52 -9.31 30.63
N PRO A 12 -40.90 -8.45 31.45
CA PRO A 12 -39.50 -8.09 31.26
C PRO A 12 -38.59 -9.12 31.94
N ALA A 13 -37.66 -9.71 31.18
CA ALA A 13 -36.58 -10.52 31.72
C ALA A 13 -35.39 -9.62 32.11
N ALA A 14 -35.00 -9.72 33.37
CA ALA A 14 -33.84 -9.02 33.93
C ALA A 14 -32.54 -9.80 33.66
N GLY A 15 -31.47 -9.05 33.38
CA GLY A 15 -30.13 -9.30 33.93
C GLY A 15 -29.21 -10.25 33.16
N ARG A 16 -28.21 -9.68 32.48
CA ARG A 16 -26.84 -10.23 32.43
C ARG A 16 -25.82 -9.09 32.52
N THR A 17 -25.26 -8.91 33.71
CA THR A 17 -24.05 -8.14 33.97
C THR A 17 -22.84 -8.91 33.44
N ALA A 18 -22.08 -8.31 32.52
CA ALA A 18 -20.80 -8.81 32.07
C ALA A 18 -19.68 -8.45 33.09
N PRO A 19 -18.78 -9.37 33.47
CA PRO A 19 -17.63 -9.04 34.31
C PRO A 19 -16.48 -8.49 33.45
N THR A 20 -16.10 -7.24 33.69
CA THR A 20 -14.93 -6.61 33.07
C THR A 20 -13.63 -7.21 33.62
N PRO A 21 -12.65 -7.61 32.79
CA PRO A 21 -11.40 -8.23 33.23
C PRO A 21 -10.48 -7.21 33.94
N ARG A 22 -9.73 -7.70 34.94
CA ARG A 22 -8.76 -6.90 35.72
C ARG A 22 -7.51 -6.56 34.90
N PRO A 23 -6.86 -5.41 35.14
CA PRO A 23 -5.60 -5.05 34.50
C PRO A 23 -4.43 -5.91 35.01
N VAL A 24 -3.61 -6.41 34.10
CA VAL A 24 -2.32 -7.06 34.41
C VAL A 24 -1.21 -6.02 34.59
N PRO A 25 -0.39 -6.10 35.65
CA PRO A 25 0.77 -5.23 35.84
C PRO A 25 1.86 -5.49 34.79
N GLY A 26 2.20 -4.47 34.00
CA GLY A 26 3.30 -4.53 33.03
C GLY A 26 4.69 -4.56 33.68
N PRO A 27 5.71 -5.14 33.00
CA PRO A 27 7.08 -5.23 33.50
C PRO A 27 7.82 -3.89 33.44
N ARG A 28 8.66 -3.64 34.46
CA ARG A 28 9.53 -2.47 34.60
C ARG A 28 10.61 -2.45 33.51
N SER A 29 10.68 -1.37 32.73
CA SER A 29 11.81 -1.13 31.82
C SER A 29 13.01 -0.58 32.58
N ALA A 30 14.14 -1.27 32.46
CA ALA A 30 15.42 -0.92 33.08
C ALA A 30 16.26 -0.02 32.14
N ALA A 31 16.80 1.04 32.76
CA ALA A 31 18.05 1.76 32.51
C ALA A 31 18.70 1.81 31.10
N THR A 32 18.90 3.05 30.66
CA THR A 32 19.81 3.52 29.60
C THR A 32 21.29 3.23 29.86
N PRO A 33 22.11 3.02 28.81
CA PRO A 33 23.51 3.45 28.80
C PRO A 33 23.77 4.63 27.86
N ARG A 34 24.48 5.63 28.39
CA ARG A 34 24.96 6.86 27.74
C ARG A 34 26.24 6.59 26.93
N PRO A 35 26.33 6.98 25.65
CA PRO A 35 27.61 7.01 24.93
C PRO A 35 28.43 8.25 25.28
N GLY A 36 29.72 8.03 25.51
CA GLY A 36 30.70 9.00 26.00
C GLY A 36 31.14 10.05 24.98
N ARG A 37 31.73 11.10 25.55
CA ARG A 37 32.26 12.31 24.92
C ARG A 37 33.60 12.04 24.20
N PRO A 38 33.83 12.53 22.96
CA PRO A 38 35.15 12.47 22.32
C PRO A 38 36.12 13.52 22.88
N VAL A 39 37.38 13.12 23.05
CA VAL A 39 38.52 13.94 23.49
C VAL A 39 39.24 14.55 22.26
N PRO A 40 39.81 15.78 22.30
CA PRO A 40 40.38 16.44 21.13
C PRO A 40 41.91 16.28 20.93
N GLY A 41 42.34 16.23 19.66
CA GLY A 41 43.66 16.68 19.16
C GLY A 41 44.42 15.67 18.27
N PRO A 42 45.48 16.06 17.50
CA PRO A 42 45.94 17.41 17.14
C PRO A 42 46.09 17.65 15.60
N ALA A 43 46.71 18.78 15.26
CA ALA A 43 46.64 19.59 14.03
C ALA A 43 47.05 18.98 12.66
N ARG A 44 46.37 19.51 11.64
CA ARG A 44 46.60 19.40 10.19
C ARG A 44 47.83 20.21 9.73
N PRO A 45 48.71 19.67 8.87
CA PRO A 45 49.67 20.48 8.12
C PRO A 45 49.03 21.20 6.93
N THR A 46 49.42 22.46 6.74
CA THR A 46 48.99 23.42 5.73
C THR A 46 49.43 23.06 4.30
N PRO A 47 48.65 23.41 3.26
CA PRO A 47 49.05 23.29 1.85
C PRO A 47 49.84 24.52 1.36
N PRO A 48 50.84 24.36 0.46
CA PRO A 48 51.51 25.49 -0.17
C PRO A 48 50.67 26.16 -1.26
N ALA A 49 50.88 27.47 -1.41
CA ALA A 49 50.11 28.40 -2.23
C ALA A 49 50.49 28.39 -3.73
N GLN A 50 49.44 28.48 -4.54
CA GLN A 50 49.21 29.29 -5.75
C GLN A 50 50.35 29.52 -6.77
N ARG A 51 50.06 29.15 -8.02
CA ARG A 51 50.52 29.90 -9.20
C ARG A 51 49.31 30.15 -10.11
N ALA A 52 48.96 31.42 -10.27
CA ALA A 52 47.89 31.90 -11.14
C ALA A 52 48.46 32.27 -12.51
N HIS A 53 47.77 31.90 -13.60
CA HIS A 53 47.90 32.46 -14.96
C HIS A 53 46.60 32.17 -15.75
N PRO A 54 46.29 32.94 -16.82
CA PRO A 54 45.02 33.68 -16.93
C PRO A 54 43.89 32.97 -17.71
N ALA A 55 42.69 33.53 -17.53
CA ALA A 55 41.41 33.10 -18.08
C ALA A 55 41.29 33.21 -19.61
N PRO A 56 40.45 32.35 -20.22
CA PRO A 56 39.61 32.70 -21.35
C PRO A 56 38.11 32.73 -20.96
N ALA A 57 37.35 33.56 -21.68
CA ALA A 57 35.95 33.93 -21.47
C ALA A 57 34.94 32.75 -21.35
N PRO A 58 33.75 32.98 -20.74
CA PRO A 58 32.76 31.92 -20.51
C PRO A 58 32.02 31.56 -21.80
N ALA A 59 32.06 30.28 -22.18
CA ALA A 59 31.08 29.68 -23.07
C ALA A 59 29.88 29.19 -22.23
N PRO A 60 28.62 29.34 -22.71
CA PRO A 60 27.46 28.86 -21.98
C PRO A 60 27.45 27.33 -21.98
N VAL A 61 27.63 26.72 -20.80
CA VAL A 61 27.34 25.30 -20.60
C VAL A 61 25.84 25.13 -20.51
N THR A 62 25.21 24.76 -21.63
CA THR A 62 23.91 24.10 -21.59
C THR A 62 24.13 22.71 -21.00
N PRO A 63 23.54 22.32 -19.85
CA PRO A 63 23.42 20.92 -19.56
C PRO A 63 22.43 20.35 -20.57
N LYS A 64 22.93 19.71 -21.63
CA LYS A 64 22.15 18.73 -22.37
C LYS A 64 21.83 17.64 -21.36
N GLY A 65 20.64 17.72 -20.77
CA GLY A 65 20.02 16.58 -20.12
C GLY A 65 20.11 15.43 -21.10
N VAL A 66 20.86 14.40 -20.72
CA VAL A 66 20.77 13.11 -21.37
C VAL A 66 19.29 12.72 -21.26
N PRO A 67 18.54 12.57 -22.36
CA PRO A 67 17.25 11.90 -22.25
C PRO A 67 17.59 10.51 -21.74
N GLY A 68 17.15 10.24 -20.50
CA GLY A 68 17.34 8.96 -19.84
C GLY A 68 17.04 7.86 -20.85
N ARG A 69 18.07 7.06 -21.14
CA ARG A 69 17.90 5.80 -21.84
C ARG A 69 16.72 5.08 -21.18
N PRO A 70 15.77 4.49 -21.92
CA PRO A 70 14.76 3.65 -21.29
C PRO A 70 15.53 2.64 -20.45
N GLU A 71 15.45 2.79 -19.14
CA GLU A 71 15.96 1.79 -18.22
C GLU A 71 15.22 0.52 -18.61
N ASN A 72 15.98 -0.54 -18.86
CA ASN A 72 15.42 -1.84 -19.18
C ASN A 72 14.54 -2.23 -17.99
N ARG A 73 13.24 -1.91 -18.05
CA ARG A 73 12.31 -2.15 -16.95
C ARG A 73 12.19 -3.66 -16.89
N SER A 74 12.91 -4.27 -15.96
CA SER A 74 12.70 -5.66 -15.62
C SER A 74 11.21 -5.83 -15.33
N GLU A 75 10.60 -6.81 -15.98
CA GLU A 75 9.23 -7.22 -15.70
C GLU A 75 9.08 -7.41 -14.18
N PRO A 76 7.98 -6.92 -13.56
CA PRO A 76 7.77 -7.10 -12.14
C PRO A 76 7.70 -8.60 -11.82
N GLN A 77 8.23 -8.96 -10.65
CA GLN A 77 8.04 -10.29 -10.10
C GLN A 77 6.55 -10.51 -9.86
N LEU A 78 6.00 -11.61 -10.36
CA LEU A 78 4.62 -12.01 -10.09
C LEU A 78 4.59 -13.02 -8.95
N GLN A 79 3.74 -12.76 -7.96
CA GLN A 79 3.40 -13.68 -6.88
C GLN A 79 1.90 -13.92 -6.86
N LEU A 80 1.49 -15.18 -6.78
CA LEU A 80 0.09 -15.59 -6.69
C LEU A 80 -0.21 -16.08 -5.28
N ILE A 81 -1.28 -15.57 -4.66
CA ILE A 81 -1.82 -16.03 -3.39
C ILE A 81 -3.21 -16.64 -3.67
N PRO A 82 -3.36 -17.98 -3.67
CA PRO A 82 -4.64 -18.61 -3.93
C PRO A 82 -5.68 -18.24 -2.87
N ALA A 83 -6.82 -17.71 -3.30
CA ALA A 83 -7.95 -17.40 -2.44
C ALA A 83 -9.27 -17.48 -3.24
N PRO A 84 -10.40 -17.92 -2.66
CA PRO A 84 -11.69 -17.76 -3.31
C PRO A 84 -12.03 -16.28 -3.44
N ALA A 85 -12.89 -15.90 -4.40
CA ALA A 85 -13.26 -14.49 -4.62
C ALA A 85 -13.72 -13.76 -3.33
N GLY A 86 -14.53 -14.42 -2.49
CA GLY A 86 -14.99 -13.86 -1.22
C GLY A 86 -13.93 -13.71 -0.13
N GLY A 87 -12.73 -14.30 -0.29
CA GLY A 87 -11.60 -14.17 0.63
C GLY A 87 -10.36 -13.52 -0.02
N ALA A 88 -10.47 -13.07 -1.27
CA ALA A 88 -9.37 -12.45 -1.99
C ALA A 88 -8.98 -11.10 -1.40
N LEU A 89 -9.94 -10.37 -0.83
CA LEU A 89 -9.69 -9.10 -0.14
C LEU A 89 -8.91 -9.32 1.15
N ASP A 90 -9.37 -10.22 2.03
CA ASP A 90 -8.67 -10.58 3.26
C ASP A 90 -7.24 -11.05 2.97
N ALA A 91 -7.06 -11.90 1.95
CA ALA A 91 -5.73 -12.35 1.54
C ALA A 91 -4.82 -11.21 1.03
N ALA A 92 -5.40 -10.18 0.40
CA ALA A 92 -4.67 -9.00 -0.01
C ALA A 92 -4.29 -8.12 1.19
N GLU A 93 -5.18 -7.95 2.18
CA GLU A 93 -4.90 -7.21 3.41
C GLU A 93 -3.78 -7.88 4.22
N GLU A 94 -3.81 -9.21 4.39
CA GLU A 94 -2.73 -9.97 5.03
C GLU A 94 -1.40 -9.83 4.26
N ALA A 95 -1.44 -9.79 2.92
CA ALA A 95 -0.24 -9.56 2.12
C ALA A 95 0.31 -8.14 2.32
N VAL A 96 -0.55 -7.13 2.46
CA VAL A 96 -0.16 -5.75 2.78
C VAL A 96 0.49 -5.71 4.17
N ASP A 97 -0.11 -6.34 5.17
CA ASP A 97 0.43 -6.39 6.53
C ASP A 97 1.84 -6.99 6.54
N LEU A 98 2.05 -8.14 5.86
CA LEU A 98 3.37 -8.75 5.73
C LEU A 98 4.39 -7.84 5.02
N LEU A 99 3.97 -7.09 3.99
CA LEU A 99 4.84 -6.12 3.32
C LEU A 99 5.26 -5.01 4.29
N LEU A 100 4.32 -4.48 5.08
CA LEU A 100 4.59 -3.44 6.07
C LEU A 100 5.49 -3.95 7.19
N GLU A 101 5.24 -5.16 7.71
CA GLU A 101 6.08 -5.82 8.72
C GLU A 101 7.51 -6.07 8.23
N SER A 102 7.67 -6.34 6.93
CA SER A 102 8.99 -6.48 6.29
C SER A 102 9.74 -5.15 6.11
N GLY A 103 9.11 -4.03 6.44
CA GLY A 103 9.68 -2.68 6.37
C GLY A 103 9.43 -1.95 5.06
N ARG A 104 8.48 -2.41 4.22
CA ARG A 104 8.07 -1.66 3.04
C ARG A 104 7.35 -0.37 3.44
N ALA A 105 7.66 0.74 2.75
CA ALA A 105 6.95 1.99 2.99
C ALA A 105 5.49 1.87 2.55
N PRO A 106 4.51 2.35 3.34
CA PRO A 106 3.09 2.34 2.95
C PRO A 106 2.83 2.98 1.58
N GLY A 107 3.47 4.13 1.34
CA GLY A 107 3.44 4.84 0.06
C GLY A 107 3.93 4.06 -1.17
N ASP A 108 4.64 2.95 -0.96
CA ASP A 108 5.13 2.08 -2.03
C ASP A 108 4.11 1.01 -2.45
N ILE A 109 2.95 0.93 -1.78
CA ILE A 109 1.98 -0.16 -1.95
C ILE A 109 0.69 0.40 -2.55
N LEU A 110 0.27 -0.15 -3.69
CA LEU A 110 -1.04 0.06 -4.30
C LEU A 110 -1.86 -1.21 -4.12
N VAL A 111 -3.11 -1.10 -3.66
CA VAL A 111 -4.06 -2.21 -3.59
C VAL A 111 -5.19 -1.96 -4.57
N LEU A 112 -5.51 -2.95 -5.40
CA LEU A 112 -6.59 -2.91 -6.38
C LEU A 112 -7.62 -4.00 -6.11
N THR A 113 -8.90 -3.65 -6.08
CA THR A 113 -10.01 -4.62 -5.99
C THR A 113 -10.74 -4.72 -7.33
N THR A 114 -11.03 -5.93 -7.81
CA THR A 114 -11.72 -6.12 -9.10
C THR A 114 -13.25 -6.25 -8.97
N GLY A 115 -13.74 -6.48 -7.76
CA GLY A 115 -15.15 -6.62 -7.42
C GLY A 115 -15.62 -5.50 -6.49
N GLU A 116 -16.05 -5.85 -5.28
CA GLU A 116 -16.42 -4.85 -4.28
C GLU A 116 -15.21 -3.99 -3.89
N GLN A 117 -15.41 -2.68 -3.80
CA GLN A 117 -14.36 -1.75 -3.42
C GLN A 117 -13.97 -1.93 -1.95
N HIS A 118 -12.68 -1.83 -1.64
CA HIS A 118 -12.19 -1.90 -0.26
C HIS A 118 -12.90 -0.86 0.65
N PRO A 119 -13.33 -1.22 1.88
CA PRO A 119 -14.12 -0.35 2.76
C PRO A 119 -13.48 1.00 3.07
N TRP A 120 -12.15 1.03 3.23
CA TRP A 120 -11.40 2.28 3.41
C TRP A 120 -11.55 3.21 2.20
N ALA A 121 -11.39 2.72 0.97
CA ALA A 121 -11.50 3.57 -0.23
C ALA A 121 -12.93 4.09 -0.42
N ALA A 122 -13.94 3.27 -0.11
CA ALA A 122 -15.33 3.70 -0.11
C ALA A 122 -15.59 4.81 0.92
N HIS A 123 -14.99 4.70 2.12
CA HIS A 123 -15.06 5.73 3.15
C HIS A 123 -14.39 7.04 2.71
N GLU A 124 -13.16 6.98 2.18
CA GLU A 124 -12.42 8.15 1.74
C GLU A 124 -13.10 8.88 0.58
N LEU A 125 -13.65 8.13 -0.39
CA LEU A 125 -14.42 8.70 -1.49
C LEU A 125 -15.68 9.45 -1.00
N SER A 126 -16.26 9.06 0.13
CA SER A 126 -17.41 9.75 0.72
C SER A 126 -17.09 11.18 1.18
N PHE A 127 -15.81 11.50 1.43
CA PHE A 127 -15.35 12.86 1.73
C PHE A 127 -15.00 13.67 0.48
N GLY A 128 -15.04 13.05 -0.70
CA GLY A 128 -14.90 13.71 -1.99
C GLY A 128 -13.74 13.17 -2.82
N GLU A 129 -14.01 12.97 -4.11
CA GLU A 129 -13.07 12.37 -5.06
C GLU A 129 -11.75 13.15 -5.16
N ALA A 130 -11.80 14.48 -5.20
CA ALA A 130 -10.59 15.30 -5.30
C ALA A 130 -9.63 15.09 -4.11
N ALA A 131 -10.17 15.03 -2.89
CA ALA A 131 -9.38 14.80 -1.67
C ALA A 131 -8.81 13.38 -1.65
N TYR A 132 -9.63 12.38 -2.00
CA TYR A 132 -9.20 10.98 -2.11
C TYR A 132 -8.03 10.81 -3.08
N TRP A 133 -8.11 11.35 -4.31
CA TRP A 133 -7.02 11.22 -5.27
C TRP A 133 -5.77 12.03 -4.92
N ALA A 134 -5.91 13.13 -4.17
CA ALA A 134 -4.77 13.86 -3.64
C ALA A 134 -3.93 13.02 -2.66
N GLN A 135 -4.53 12.02 -1.98
CA GLN A 135 -3.79 11.09 -1.11
C GLN A 135 -2.85 10.20 -1.91
N GLN A 136 -3.27 9.74 -3.09
CA GLN A 136 -2.37 9.04 -4.01
C GLN A 136 -1.19 9.93 -4.42
N ASP A 137 -1.45 11.21 -4.65
CA ASP A 137 -0.42 12.17 -5.02
C ASP A 137 0.58 12.44 -3.91
N ALA A 138 0.11 12.48 -2.66
CA ALA A 138 0.94 12.61 -1.47
C ALA A 138 1.85 11.37 -1.27
N GLY A 139 1.29 10.18 -1.45
CA GLY A 139 2.06 8.93 -1.37
C GLY A 139 2.57 8.62 0.04
N ASP A 140 1.89 9.11 1.07
CA ASP A 140 2.27 8.90 2.47
C ASP A 140 1.76 7.55 3.03
N ASP A 141 0.70 7.00 2.44
CA ASP A 141 0.01 5.79 2.91
C ASP A 141 -0.24 4.77 1.78
N VAL A 142 -0.65 3.55 2.15
CA VAL A 142 -1.16 2.53 1.24
C VAL A 142 -2.37 3.11 0.52
N PHE A 143 -2.38 3.01 -0.81
CA PHE A 143 -3.48 3.52 -1.60
C PHE A 143 -4.33 2.37 -2.10
N PHE A 144 -5.61 2.38 -1.76
CA PHE A 144 -6.60 1.38 -2.19
C PHE A 144 -7.46 1.99 -3.28
N ALA A 145 -7.66 1.28 -4.39
CA ALA A 145 -8.50 1.73 -5.48
C ALA A 145 -9.28 0.58 -6.12
N ASP A 146 -10.40 0.93 -6.76
CA ASP A 146 -11.11 0.00 -7.63
C ASP A 146 -10.35 -0.21 -8.95
N ALA A 147 -10.38 -1.43 -9.49
CA ALA A 147 -9.72 -1.79 -10.73
C ALA A 147 -10.22 -1.00 -11.95
N ALA A 148 -11.46 -0.48 -11.93
CA ALA A 148 -11.96 0.41 -12.97
C ALA A 148 -11.17 1.73 -13.05
N ALA A 149 -10.48 2.12 -11.97
CA ALA A 149 -9.64 3.31 -11.91
C ALA A 149 -8.13 3.02 -12.07
N VAL A 150 -7.75 1.79 -12.47
CA VAL A 150 -6.34 1.37 -12.63
C VAL A 150 -5.55 2.25 -13.62
N ASP A 151 -6.24 2.84 -14.60
CA ASP A 151 -5.64 3.76 -15.58
C ASP A 151 -5.23 5.12 -14.95
N ARG A 152 -5.91 5.52 -13.86
CA ARG A 152 -5.60 6.72 -13.07
C ARG A 152 -4.60 6.44 -11.95
N ALA A 153 -4.43 5.17 -11.58
CA ALA A 153 -3.52 4.79 -10.52
C ALA A 153 -2.06 5.08 -10.91
N LYS A 154 -1.28 5.64 -9.99
CA LYS A 154 0.15 5.88 -10.20
C LYS A 154 0.92 4.56 -10.05
N PRO A 155 1.98 4.33 -10.86
CA PRO A 155 2.88 3.21 -10.63
C PRO A 155 3.48 3.26 -9.22
N ARG A 156 3.59 2.09 -8.58
CA ARG A 156 4.19 1.92 -7.26
C ARG A 156 5.15 0.72 -7.28
N PRO A 157 6.16 0.67 -6.39
CA PRO A 157 7.06 -0.48 -6.28
C PRO A 157 6.34 -1.82 -6.11
N VAL A 158 5.22 -1.83 -5.35
CA VAL A 158 4.38 -3.01 -5.16
C VAL A 158 2.93 -2.71 -5.50
N VAL A 159 2.32 -3.61 -6.26
CA VAL A 159 0.88 -3.63 -6.51
C VAL A 159 0.33 -4.95 -5.99
N VAL A 160 -0.74 -4.88 -5.20
CA VAL A 160 -1.51 -6.03 -4.72
C VAL A 160 -2.88 -5.98 -5.38
N VAL A 161 -3.32 -7.06 -6.01
CA VAL A 161 -4.62 -7.14 -6.68
C VAL A 161 -5.47 -8.20 -5.99
N ALA A 162 -6.58 -7.80 -5.38
CA ALA A 162 -7.62 -8.69 -4.91
C ALA A 162 -8.61 -8.97 -6.04
N VAL A 163 -8.63 -10.20 -6.54
CA VAL A 163 -9.61 -10.69 -7.51
C VAL A 163 -10.87 -11.13 -6.76
N ASN A 164 -11.59 -10.15 -6.23
CA ASN A 164 -12.75 -10.32 -5.35
C ASN A 164 -14.10 -10.15 -6.05
N GLY A 165 -14.11 -10.28 -7.38
CA GLY A 165 -15.30 -10.26 -8.22
C GLY A 165 -15.34 -11.46 -9.17
N ASP A 166 -16.52 -11.75 -9.69
CA ASP A 166 -16.81 -12.82 -10.65
C ASP A 166 -16.67 -12.38 -12.12
N ALA A 167 -16.32 -11.10 -12.35
CA ALA A 167 -16.18 -10.53 -13.67
C ALA A 167 -14.80 -10.80 -14.30
N ASP A 168 -14.65 -11.95 -14.97
CA ASP A 168 -13.43 -12.33 -15.70
C ASP A 168 -12.93 -11.24 -16.67
N SER A 169 -13.84 -10.48 -17.28
CA SER A 169 -13.49 -9.37 -18.18
C SER A 169 -12.84 -8.19 -17.46
N THR A 170 -13.25 -7.89 -16.23
CA THR A 170 -12.62 -6.86 -15.39
C THR A 170 -11.20 -7.30 -15.04
N VAL A 171 -11.02 -8.56 -14.66
CA VAL A 171 -9.71 -9.13 -14.32
C VAL A 171 -8.78 -9.13 -15.54
N ALA A 172 -9.26 -9.59 -16.70
CA ALA A 172 -8.51 -9.62 -17.95
C ALA A 172 -8.08 -8.22 -18.42
N ARG A 173 -8.90 -7.19 -18.17
CA ARG A 173 -8.51 -5.79 -18.45
C ARG A 173 -7.54 -5.24 -17.41
N ALA A 174 -7.79 -5.49 -16.14
CA ALA A 174 -7.08 -4.82 -15.05
C ALA A 174 -5.69 -5.41 -14.80
N LEU A 175 -5.51 -6.73 -14.87
CA LEU A 175 -4.24 -7.37 -14.54
C LEU A 175 -3.05 -6.91 -15.40
N PRO A 176 -3.18 -6.76 -16.74
CA PRO A 176 -2.08 -6.22 -17.55
C PRO A 176 -1.70 -4.79 -17.14
N VAL A 177 -2.69 -3.93 -16.89
CA VAL A 177 -2.41 -2.55 -16.46
C VAL A 177 -1.81 -2.54 -15.05
N ALA A 178 -2.29 -3.38 -14.14
CA ALA A 178 -1.74 -3.51 -12.79
C ALA A 178 -0.27 -3.98 -12.82
N ARG A 179 0.07 -4.89 -13.74
CA ARG A 179 1.46 -5.28 -14.02
C ARG A 179 2.30 -4.09 -14.47
N ASP A 180 1.79 -3.24 -15.36
CA ASP A 180 2.49 -2.03 -15.79
C ASP A 180 2.65 -0.98 -14.67
N ARG A 181 1.74 -0.98 -13.68
CA ARG A 181 1.84 -0.14 -12.47
C ARG A 181 2.83 -0.69 -11.45
N ALA A 182 3.10 -2.00 -11.45
CA ALA A 182 4.06 -2.62 -10.55
C ALA A 182 5.49 -2.40 -11.05
N ALA A 183 6.28 -1.59 -10.34
CA ALA A 183 7.67 -1.36 -10.73
C ALA A 183 8.61 -2.50 -10.32
N GLY A 184 8.24 -3.32 -9.33
CA GLY A 184 9.07 -4.42 -8.86
C GLY A 184 8.32 -5.71 -8.52
N LEU A 185 7.15 -5.61 -7.87
CA LEU A 185 6.38 -6.78 -7.42
C LEU A 185 4.89 -6.59 -7.68
N LEU A 186 4.27 -7.58 -8.31
CA LEU A 186 2.83 -7.74 -8.44
C LEU A 186 2.41 -8.96 -7.62
N ILE A 187 1.58 -8.75 -6.60
CA ILE A 187 0.92 -9.83 -5.86
C ILE A 187 -0.53 -9.89 -6.34
N VAL A 188 -1.02 -11.08 -6.70
CA VAL A 188 -2.42 -11.28 -7.07
C VAL A 188 -3.04 -12.29 -6.11
N CYS A 189 -4.09 -11.88 -5.43
CA CYS A 189 -4.86 -12.68 -4.49
C CYS A 189 -6.18 -13.08 -5.15
N GLY A 190 -6.44 -14.38 -5.31
CA GLY A 190 -7.67 -14.85 -5.94
C GLY A 190 -7.57 -16.23 -6.56
N ASP A 191 -8.57 -16.56 -7.39
CA ASP A 191 -8.66 -17.88 -8.02
C ASP A 191 -7.54 -18.06 -9.07
N PRO A 192 -6.69 -19.11 -8.94
CA PRO A 192 -5.61 -19.35 -9.87
C PRO A 192 -6.04 -19.57 -11.32
N GLU A 193 -7.21 -20.19 -11.57
CA GLU A 193 -7.67 -20.44 -12.95
C GLU A 193 -8.07 -19.12 -13.62
N THR A 194 -8.85 -18.27 -12.93
CA THR A 194 -9.21 -16.93 -13.41
C THR A 194 -7.96 -16.09 -13.69
N ILE A 195 -6.99 -16.09 -12.78
CA ILE A 195 -5.77 -15.28 -12.91
C ILE A 195 -4.88 -15.78 -14.06
N ASN A 196 -4.67 -17.09 -14.16
CA ASN A 196 -3.85 -17.67 -15.23
C ASN A 196 -4.51 -17.49 -16.60
N SER A 197 -5.84 -17.58 -16.69
CA SER A 197 -6.60 -17.29 -17.90
C SER A 197 -6.39 -15.83 -18.34
N ALA A 198 -6.52 -14.87 -17.41
CA ALA A 198 -6.31 -13.45 -17.70
C ALA A 198 -4.87 -13.11 -18.11
N LEU A 199 -3.87 -13.75 -17.49
CA LEU A 199 -2.46 -13.57 -17.85
C LEU A 199 -2.09 -14.26 -19.18
N GLY A 200 -2.73 -15.39 -19.50
CA GLY A 200 -2.54 -16.15 -20.73
C GLY A 200 -3.34 -15.65 -21.94
N ALA A 201 -4.36 -14.81 -21.73
CA ALA A 201 -5.12 -14.18 -22.82
C ALA A 201 -4.39 -12.99 -23.46
N GLY A 202 -3.26 -12.55 -22.87
CA GLY A 202 -2.46 -11.43 -23.35
C GLY A 202 -1.21 -11.81 -24.17
N VAL A 203 -1.03 -13.09 -24.51
CA VAL A 203 0.10 -13.59 -25.34
C VAL A 203 -0.31 -13.98 -26.75
#